data_AF-A0A8C4T4L0-F1
#
_entry.id   AF-A0A8C4T4L0-F1
#
_cell.length_a   1.000
_cell.length_b   1.000
_cell.length_c   1.000
_cell.angle_alpha   90.00
_cell.angle_beta   90.00
_cell.angle_gamma   90.00
#
_symmetry.space_group_name_H-M   'P 1'
#
loop_
_entity.id
_entity.type
_entity.pdbx_description
1 polymer ?
#
loop_
_entity_poly.entity_id
_entity_poly.type
_entity_poly.pdbx_seq_one_letter_code
_entity_poly.pdbx_strand_id
1 'polypeptide(L)'
;MGVAVCGSFGLHSSLLYLSAVTVSCPNWSKLTLRHLNLSKKCQYLLIKLYSEDKKRIFGPNPNYTDYSEYIEKPMWLDKIKDKLTSGLYDTVEQFFKDIHLIFSNCAKFNKDNKFGKIGHALRSAFDADFKHAFGLQ
;
A
#
# COMPACT_ATOMS: atom_id res chain seq x y z
N MET A 1 -13.10 -25.90 -16.10
CA MET A 1 -13.16 -24.42 -16.01
C MET A 1 -14.46 -24.06 -15.31
N GLY A 2 -14.40 -23.32 -14.21
CA GLY A 2 -15.59 -22.87 -13.47
C GLY A 2 -15.15 -22.14 -12.20
N VAL A 3 -15.16 -20.81 -12.25
CA VAL A 3 -15.04 -19.96 -11.06
C VAL A 3 -16.44 -19.75 -10.50
N ALA A 4 -16.68 -20.23 -9.28
CA ALA A 4 -17.92 -19.95 -8.56
C ALA A 4 -17.80 -18.61 -7.82
N VAL A 5 -18.63 -17.64 -8.20
CA VAL A 5 -18.81 -16.37 -7.49
C VAL A 5 -19.72 -16.65 -6.30
N CYS A 6 -19.24 -16.42 -5.07
CA CYS A 6 -20.06 -16.57 -3.87
C CYS A 6 -21.01 -15.37 -3.77
N GLY A 7 -22.25 -15.56 -4.22
CA GLY A 7 -23.36 -14.64 -3.96
C GLY A 7 -23.78 -14.69 -2.49
N SER A 8 -24.15 -13.53 -1.96
CA SER A 8 -24.71 -13.37 -0.62
C SER A 8 -26.02 -14.15 -0.49
N PHE A 9 -26.03 -15.25 0.28
CA PHE A 9 -27.28 -15.96 0.59
C PHE A 9 -27.96 -15.35 1.81
N GLY A 10 -29.16 -14.84 1.57
CA GLY A 10 -30.12 -14.45 2.59
C GLY A 10 -30.60 -15.64 3.40
N LEU A 11 -30.86 -15.39 4.68
CA LEU A 11 -31.39 -16.34 5.64
C LEU A 11 -32.87 -16.64 5.32
N HIS A 12 -33.18 -17.88 4.93
CA HIS A 12 -34.48 -18.47 5.27
C HIS A 12 -34.39 -20.00 5.41
N SER A 13 -34.46 -20.42 6.68
CA SER A 13 -35.17 -21.58 7.25
C SER A 13 -34.96 -23.01 6.73
N SER A 14 -34.69 -23.88 7.73
CA SER A 14 -35.08 -25.29 7.86
C SER A 14 -34.22 -26.37 7.19
N LEU A 15 -33.28 -26.87 8.01
CA LEU A 15 -32.82 -28.26 8.17
C LEU A 15 -33.18 -29.28 7.07
N LEU A 16 -32.16 -29.90 6.47
CA LEU A 16 -31.90 -31.36 6.53
C LEU A 16 -30.64 -31.74 5.73
N TYR A 17 -30.01 -32.83 6.19
CA TYR A 17 -28.85 -33.55 5.64
C TYR A 17 -27.43 -32.98 5.88
N LEU A 18 -26.92 -33.34 7.06
CA LEU A 18 -25.51 -33.62 7.31
C LEU A 18 -25.01 -34.69 6.32
N SER A 19 -24.51 -34.28 5.17
CA SER A 19 -23.38 -34.96 4.56
C SER A 19 -22.16 -34.08 4.83
N ALA A 20 -21.30 -34.52 5.72
CA ALA A 20 -20.01 -33.89 5.95
C ALA A 20 -19.14 -34.15 4.72
N VAL A 21 -19.38 -33.43 3.63
CA VAL A 21 -18.29 -33.08 2.74
C VAL A 21 -17.47 -32.07 3.51
N THR A 22 -16.51 -32.58 4.29
CA THR A 22 -15.39 -31.77 4.72
C THR A 22 -14.64 -31.38 3.44
N VAL A 23 -15.13 -30.36 2.75
CA VAL A 23 -14.25 -29.54 1.93
C VAL A 23 -13.27 -28.99 2.96
N SER A 24 -12.11 -29.64 3.09
CA SER A 24 -10.97 -29.11 3.82
C SER A 24 -10.73 -27.75 3.19
N CYS A 25 -11.28 -26.72 3.83
CA CYS A 25 -11.28 -25.37 3.33
C CYS A 25 -9.82 -24.96 3.33
N PRO A 26 -9.16 -24.76 2.17
CA PRO A 26 -7.73 -24.57 2.15
C PRO A 26 -7.43 -23.22 2.78
N ASN A 27 -7.05 -23.26 4.06
CA ASN A 27 -6.17 -22.28 4.70
C ASN A 27 -6.61 -20.81 4.68
N TRP A 28 -7.90 -20.49 4.44
CA TRP A 28 -8.41 -19.12 4.37
C TRP A 28 -8.00 -18.30 5.59
N SER A 29 -8.04 -18.87 6.79
CA SER A 29 -7.58 -18.19 8.02
C SER A 29 -6.10 -17.82 8.00
N LYS A 30 -5.20 -18.67 7.48
CA LYS A 30 -3.78 -18.29 7.35
C LYS A 30 -3.56 -17.31 6.20
N LEU A 31 -4.33 -17.41 5.13
CA LEU A 31 -4.27 -16.47 4.01
C LEU A 31 -4.75 -15.07 4.44
N THR A 32 -5.85 -14.98 5.18
CA THR A 32 -6.36 -13.71 5.73
C THR A 32 -5.41 -13.14 6.78
N LEU A 33 -4.82 -13.97 7.65
CA LEU A 33 -3.78 -13.54 8.59
C LEU A 33 -2.53 -13.01 7.87
N ARG A 34 -2.10 -13.66 6.78
CA ARG A 34 -1.01 -13.15 5.94
C ARG A 34 -1.36 -11.80 5.34
N HIS A 35 -2.52 -11.65 4.71
CA HIS A 35 -2.98 -10.36 4.17
C HIS A 35 -3.05 -9.27 5.26
N LEU A 36 -3.60 -9.60 6.43
CA LEU A 36 -3.65 -8.68 7.57
C LEU A 36 -2.25 -8.26 8.03
N ASN A 37 -1.30 -9.19 8.11
CA ASN A 37 0.07 -8.91 8.49
C ASN A 37 0.79 -8.05 7.43
N LEU A 38 0.57 -8.29 6.14
CA LEU A 38 1.11 -7.45 5.06
C LEU A 38 0.54 -6.02 5.14
N SER A 39 -0.77 -5.89 5.35
CA SER A 39 -1.43 -4.59 5.51
C SER A 39 -0.89 -3.83 6.72
N LYS A 40 -0.74 -4.48 7.88
CA LYS A 40 -0.14 -3.87 9.08
C LYS A 40 1.30 -3.39 8.85
N LYS A 41 2.12 -4.16 8.12
CA LYS A 41 3.48 -3.74 7.77
C LYS A 41 3.48 -2.50 6.86
N CYS A 42 2.60 -2.45 5.86
CA CYS A 42 2.48 -1.27 5.00
C CYS A 42 2.03 -0.03 5.79
N GLN A 43 1.08 -0.20 6.72
CA GLN A 43 0.65 0.89 7.61
C GLN A 43 1.79 1.38 8.51
N TYR A 44 2.56 0.48 9.11
CA TYR A 44 3.74 0.82 9.91
C TYR A 44 4.77 1.63 9.10
N LEU A 45 5.11 1.16 7.90
CA LEU A 45 6.07 1.86 7.02
C LEU A 45 5.58 3.26 6.64
N LEU A 46 4.28 3.41 6.34
CA LEU A 46 3.68 4.70 6.03
C LEU A 46 3.74 5.65 7.24
N ILE A 47 3.42 5.17 8.44
CA ILE A 47 3.52 5.96 9.68
C ILE A 47 4.97 6.40 9.93
N LYS A 48 5.93 5.50 9.71
CA LYS A 48 7.35 5.81 9.87
C LYS A 48 7.79 6.90 8.89
N LEU A 49 7.38 6.82 7.63
CA LEU A 49 7.60 7.88 6.65
C LEU A 49 7.01 9.23 7.08
N TYR A 50 5.79 9.27 7.62
CA TYR A 50 5.21 10.51 8.16
C TYR A 50 6.03 11.08 9.32
N SER A 51 6.61 10.23 10.18
CA SER A 51 7.44 10.67 11.30
C SER A 51 8.78 11.27 10.84
N GLU A 52 9.33 10.78 9.72
CA GLU A 52 10.57 11.28 9.14
C GLU A 52 10.35 12.53 8.26
N ASP A 53 9.20 12.64 7.58
CA ASP A 53 8.79 13.85 6.86
C ASP A 53 8.26 14.94 7.81
N LYS A 54 9.12 15.38 8.75
CA LYS A 54 8.78 16.32 9.83
C LYS A 54 8.16 17.62 9.35
N LYS A 55 8.50 18.04 8.13
CA LYS A 55 8.00 19.28 7.51
C LYS A 55 6.77 19.07 6.63
N ARG A 56 6.25 17.83 6.54
CA ARG A 56 5.13 17.42 5.70
C ARG A 56 5.32 17.85 4.24
N ILE A 57 6.53 17.71 3.70
CA ILE A 57 6.86 18.09 2.31
C ILE A 57 6.18 17.14 1.32
N PHE A 58 6.13 15.85 1.64
CA PHE A 58 5.55 14.79 0.80
C PHE A 58 4.16 14.36 1.26
N GLY A 59 3.68 14.92 2.38
CA GLY A 59 2.35 14.72 2.94
C GLY A 59 1.22 15.08 1.96
N PRO A 60 0.99 16.39 1.71
CA PRO A 60 -0.16 16.88 0.97
C PRO A 60 0.00 16.75 -0.56
N ASN A 61 -1.10 16.96 -1.27
CA ASN A 61 -1.10 17.09 -2.73
C ASN A 61 -0.16 18.24 -3.15
N PRO A 62 0.86 18.00 -4.01
CA PRO A 62 1.71 19.05 -4.55
C PRO A 62 0.90 19.93 -5.53
N ASN A 63 0.16 20.90 -5.00
CA ASN A 63 -0.61 21.87 -5.78
C ASN A 63 0.27 23.02 -6.26
N TYR A 64 1.30 22.71 -7.04
CA TYR A 64 2.15 23.71 -7.67
C TYR A 64 1.72 23.92 -9.13
N THR A 65 1.74 25.17 -9.59
CA THR A 65 1.67 25.52 -11.01
C THR A 65 2.72 24.71 -11.77
N ASP A 66 2.34 24.15 -12.92
CA ASP A 66 3.19 23.32 -13.81
C ASP A 66 3.57 21.92 -13.31
N TYR A 67 3.25 21.54 -12.07
CA TYR A 67 3.61 20.20 -11.57
C TYR A 67 2.95 19.09 -12.39
N SER A 68 1.65 19.23 -12.67
CA SER A 68 0.88 18.28 -13.47
C SER A 68 1.25 18.29 -14.96
N GLU A 69 1.92 19.34 -15.44
CA GLU A 69 2.40 19.41 -16.82
C GLU A 69 3.71 18.63 -17.00
N TYR A 70 4.54 18.60 -15.96
CA TYR A 70 5.85 17.95 -16.00
C TYR A 70 5.88 16.54 -15.38
N ILE A 71 4.96 16.26 -14.46
CA ILE A 71 4.83 14.98 -13.75
C ILE A 71 3.58 14.24 -14.22
N GLU A 72 3.79 13.19 -15.01
CA GLU A 72 2.72 12.39 -15.64
C GLU A 72 1.82 11.69 -14.62
N LYS A 73 2.39 11.17 -13.52
CA LYS A 73 1.65 10.44 -12.49
C LYS A 73 1.92 11.02 -11.10
N PRO A 74 1.20 12.08 -10.68
CA PRO A 74 1.34 12.64 -9.34
C PRO A 74 0.99 11.64 -8.23
N MET A 75 1.83 11.59 -7.20
CA MET A 75 1.66 10.76 -6.01
C MET A 75 2.23 11.50 -4.79
N TRP A 76 1.60 11.31 -3.63
CA TRP A 76 1.97 11.91 -2.34
C TRP A 76 1.46 11.02 -1.20
N LEU A 77 1.96 11.23 0.02
CA LEU A 77 1.71 10.33 1.16
C LEU A 77 0.23 10.27 1.54
N ASP A 78 -0.49 11.40 1.58
CA ASP A 78 -1.91 11.41 1.92
C ASP A 78 -2.75 10.60 0.89
N LYS A 79 -2.41 10.65 -0.40
CA LYS A 79 -3.05 9.79 -1.42
C LYS A 79 -2.72 8.32 -1.25
N ILE A 80 -1.48 7.98 -0.86
CA ILE A 80 -1.12 6.58 -0.55
C ILE A 80 -1.86 6.10 0.68
N LYS A 81 -2.02 6.94 1.71
CA LYS A 81 -2.81 6.66 2.90
C LYS A 81 -4.25 6.32 2.51
N ASP A 82 -4.89 7.15 1.69
CA ASP A 82 -6.27 6.93 1.25
C ASP A 82 -6.42 5.64 0.43
N LYS A 83 -5.46 5.36 -0.46
CA LYS A 83 -5.43 4.10 -1.22
C LYS A 83 -5.27 2.89 -0.30
N LEU A 84 -4.39 2.98 0.70
CA LEU A 84 -4.13 1.89 1.64
C LEU A 84 -5.34 1.61 2.54
N THR A 85 -6.00 2.64 3.06
CA THR A 85 -7.20 2.49 3.91
C THR A 85 -8.42 2.03 3.12
N SER A 86 -8.50 2.38 1.83
CA SER A 86 -9.56 1.94 0.92
C SER A 86 -9.33 0.56 0.32
N GLY A 87 -8.23 -0.12 0.68
CA GLY A 87 -7.92 -1.46 0.17
C GLY A 87 -7.55 -1.51 -1.32
N LEU A 88 -7.07 -0.40 -1.89
CA LEU A 88 -6.72 -0.29 -3.32
C LEU A 88 -5.32 -0.83 -3.68
N TYR A 89 -4.71 -1.59 -2.77
CA TYR A 89 -3.45 -2.29 -3.00
C TYR A 89 -3.67 -3.80 -2.82
N ASP A 90 -3.70 -4.52 -3.92
CA ASP A 90 -3.80 -5.99 -3.93
C ASP A 90 -2.50 -6.64 -3.48
N THR A 91 -1.37 -5.97 -3.73
CA THR A 91 -0.04 -6.46 -3.39
C THR A 91 0.82 -5.38 -2.72
N VAL A 92 1.77 -5.82 -1.89
CA VAL A 92 2.77 -4.93 -1.28
C VAL A 92 3.62 -4.23 -2.33
N GLU A 93 3.84 -4.86 -3.48
CA GLU A 93 4.59 -4.28 -4.59
C GLU A 93 3.92 -3.02 -5.15
N GLN A 94 2.58 -3.00 -5.23
CA GLN A 94 1.85 -1.81 -5.68
C GLN A 94 2.03 -0.64 -4.70
N PHE A 95 1.98 -0.91 -3.38
CA PHE A 95 2.26 0.07 -2.34
C PHE A 95 3.70 0.60 -2.44
N PHE A 96 4.68 -0.31 -2.54
CA PHE A 96 6.10 0.02 -2.68
C PHE A 96 6.36 0.89 -3.92
N LYS A 97 5.77 0.53 -5.07
CA LYS A 97 5.89 1.29 -6.32
C LYS A 97 5.35 2.70 -6.20
N ASP A 98 4.20 2.90 -5.55
CA ASP A 98 3.66 4.25 -5.37
C ASP A 98 4.48 5.10 -4.38
N ILE A 99 5.07 4.51 -3.34
CA ILE A 99 6.03 5.22 -2.47
C ILE A 99 7.27 5.65 -3.28
N HIS A 100 7.83 4.76 -4.09
CA HIS A 100 8.97 5.06 -4.95
C HIS A 100 8.65 6.11 -6.01
N LEU A 101 7.40 6.16 -6.47
CA LEU A 101 6.94 7.15 -7.43
C LEU A 101 6.98 8.57 -6.84
N ILE A 102 6.64 8.75 -5.55
CA ILE A 102 6.80 10.05 -4.87
C ILE A 102 8.24 10.56 -5.01
N PHE A 103 9.21 9.71 -4.68
CA PHE A 103 10.63 10.09 -4.70
C PHE A 103 11.19 10.23 -6.12
N SER A 104 10.70 9.44 -7.08
CA SER A 104 11.08 9.55 -8.49
C SER A 104 10.56 10.87 -9.09
N ASN A 105 9.31 11.22 -8.82
CA ASN A 105 8.73 12.51 -9.21
C ASN A 105 9.48 13.67 -8.56
N CYS A 106 9.83 13.54 -7.28
CA CYS A 106 10.65 14.52 -6.58
C CYS A 106 11.99 14.73 -7.27
N ALA A 107 12.72 13.67 -7.60
CA ALA A 107 14.01 13.76 -8.29
C ALA A 107 13.86 14.37 -9.70
N LYS A 108 12.78 14.03 -10.43
CA LYS A 108 12.50 14.58 -11.76
C LYS A 108 12.26 16.10 -11.70
N PHE A 109 11.43 16.56 -10.76
CA PHE A 109 11.03 17.97 -10.60
C PHE A 109 12.08 18.84 -9.90
N ASN A 110 12.76 18.30 -8.87
CA ASN A 110 13.64 19.03 -7.97
C ASN A 110 15.13 18.74 -8.21
N LYS A 111 15.57 18.78 -9.47
CA LYS A 111 16.97 18.49 -9.83
C LYS A 111 17.92 19.42 -9.06
N ASP A 112 18.89 18.81 -8.38
CA ASP A 112 20.02 19.46 -7.69
C ASP A 112 19.68 20.47 -6.59
N ASN A 113 18.42 20.52 -6.13
CA ASN A 113 18.00 21.43 -5.06
C ASN A 113 17.84 20.71 -3.70
N LYS A 114 17.57 21.48 -2.64
CA LYS A 114 17.40 20.96 -1.27
C LYS A 114 16.29 19.92 -1.14
N PHE A 115 15.20 20.04 -1.89
CA PHE A 115 14.07 19.12 -1.84
C PHE A 115 14.41 17.77 -2.48
N GLY A 116 15.18 17.78 -3.57
CA GLY A 116 15.73 16.55 -4.17
C GLY A 116 16.58 15.75 -3.18
N LYS A 117 17.45 16.44 -2.42
CA LYS A 117 18.28 15.82 -1.36
C LYS A 117 17.43 15.22 -0.23
N ILE A 118 16.39 15.93 0.22
CA ILE A 118 15.45 15.42 1.24
C ILE A 118 14.72 14.18 0.73
N GLY A 119 14.22 14.22 -0.51
CA GLY A 119 13.53 13.09 -1.14
C GLY A 119 14.42 11.85 -1.25
N HIS A 120 15.70 12.03 -1.62
CA HIS A 120 16.67 10.93 -1.65
C HIS A 120 16.88 10.32 -0.26
N ALA A 121 17.08 11.16 0.78
CA ALA A 121 17.30 10.68 2.14
C ALA A 121 16.09 9.88 2.67
N LEU A 122 14.87 10.37 2.47
CA LEU A 122 13.64 9.67 2.87
C LEU A 122 13.45 8.36 2.11
N ARG A 123 13.79 8.32 0.82
CA ARG A 123 13.78 7.08 0.03
C ARG A 123 14.72 6.04 0.62
N SER A 124 15.96 6.41 0.93
CA SER A 124 16.94 5.50 1.52
C SER A 124 16.49 4.97 2.89
N ALA A 125 15.89 5.82 3.72
CA ALA A 125 15.32 5.40 5.00
C ALA A 125 14.16 4.40 4.80
N PHE A 126 13.23 4.70 3.89
CA PHE A 126 12.14 3.79 3.56
C PHE A 126 12.64 2.44 3.03
N ASP A 127 13.62 2.42 2.14
CA ASP A 127 14.18 1.18 1.57
C ASP A 127 14.79 0.29 2.66
N ALA A 128 15.51 0.88 3.62
CA ALA A 128 16.06 0.15 4.77
C ALA A 128 14.95 -0.43 5.66
N ASP A 129 13.91 0.36 5.94
CA ASP A 129 12.78 -0.05 6.77
C ASP A 129 11.92 -1.12 6.09
N PHE A 130 11.75 -1.01 4.78
CA PHE A 130 11.03 -2.00 3.98
C PHE A 130 11.78 -3.34 4.04
N LYS A 131 13.09 -3.34 3.78
CA LYS A 131 13.91 -4.56 3.89
C LYS A 131 13.78 -5.20 5.27
N HIS A 132 13.90 -4.39 6.33
CA HIS A 132 13.74 -4.87 7.70
C HIS A 132 12.34 -5.46 7.96
N ALA A 133 11.28 -4.74 7.61
CA ALA A 133 9.89 -5.17 7.84
C ALA A 133 9.54 -6.45 7.09
N PHE A 134 10.16 -6.71 5.93
CA PHE A 134 9.91 -7.89 5.12
C PHE A 134 10.97 -8.99 5.24
N GLY A 135 11.99 -8.80 6.08
CA GLY A 135 13.05 -9.79 6.29
C GLY A 135 13.91 -10.03 5.04
N LEU A 136 14.09 -9.01 4.22
CA LEU A 136 14.95 -9.05 3.04
C LEU A 136 16.37 -8.67 3.48
N GLN A 137 17.32 -9.61 3.35
CA GLN A 137 18.75 -9.38 3.59
C GLN A 137 19.41 -8.73 2.37
#